data_AF-A0A6N7EJI0-F1
#
_entry.id   AF-A0A6N7EJI0-F1
#
_cell.length_a   1.000
_cell.length_b   1.000
_cell.length_c   1.000
_cell.angle_alpha   90.00
_cell.angle_beta   90.00
_cell.angle_gamma   90.00
#
_symmetry.space_group_name_H-M   'P 1'
#
loop_
_entity.id
_entity.type
_entity.pdbx_description
1 polymer ?
#
loop_
_entity_poly.entity_id
_entity_poly.type
_entity_poly.pdbx_seq_one_letter_code
_entity_poly.pdbx_strand_id
1 'polypeptide(L)'
;MTAAGDMLNQVVPTLVRVARRPGAVLLTAAGAGLAIFALLGVLNGMTGAAWTAWIPLGLALLLAVPVLVLAVRRERLQIQTEGLELHRSVGPGAGEVVVLDADGSDPTRRALQDEVETLNAAVAEGAVRTARFLPRVEAAQRAARVAAGGTVHAPYLRDDLRVTIVALLGTVAAIPLSFVGALVTAVLLLAG
;
A
#
# COMPACT_ATOMS: atom_id res chain seq x y z
N MET A 1 7.96 -4.76 -34.23
CA MET A 1 7.18 -4.15 -33.13
C MET A 1 5.82 -4.82 -33.10
N THR A 2 5.45 -5.46 -31.98
CA THR A 2 4.19 -6.23 -31.88
C THR A 2 3.12 -5.41 -31.18
N ALA A 3 1.87 -5.48 -31.67
CA ALA A 3 0.71 -4.76 -31.12
C ALA A 3 0.46 -5.02 -29.62
N ALA A 4 0.95 -6.14 -29.10
CA ALA A 4 0.90 -6.48 -27.68
C ALA A 4 1.82 -5.59 -26.81
N GLY A 5 2.97 -5.16 -27.34
CA GLY A 5 3.90 -4.26 -26.64
C GLY A 5 3.35 -2.85 -26.47
N ASP A 6 2.64 -2.34 -27.47
CA ASP A 6 1.98 -1.02 -27.40
C ASP A 6 0.74 -1.04 -26.48
N MET A 7 -0.05 -2.13 -26.48
CA MET A 7 -1.16 -2.29 -25.53
C MET A 7 -0.68 -2.35 -24.07
N LEU A 8 0.42 -3.06 -23.78
CA LEU A 8 1.01 -3.11 -22.44
C LEU A 8 1.55 -1.73 -22.01
N ASN A 9 2.21 -1.00 -22.90
CA ASN A 9 2.71 0.35 -22.61
C ASN A 9 1.60 1.39 -22.42
N GLN A 10 0.38 1.15 -22.90
CA GLN A 10 -0.75 2.07 -22.77
C GLN A 10 -1.66 1.72 -21.59
N VAL A 11 -1.83 0.42 -21.29
CA VAL A 11 -2.67 -0.06 -20.19
C VAL A 11 -1.97 0.10 -18.84
N VAL A 12 -0.65 -0.08 -18.77
CA VAL A 12 0.11 0.03 -17.51
C VAL A 12 0.08 1.45 -16.91
N PRO A 13 0.33 2.55 -17.66
CA PRO A 13 0.27 3.91 -17.12
C PRO A 13 -1.15 4.31 -16.71
N THR A 14 -2.16 3.82 -17.43
CA THR A 14 -3.57 4.11 -17.16
C THR A 14 -4.02 3.38 -15.88
N LEU A 15 -3.65 2.10 -15.72
CA LEU A 15 -3.87 1.35 -14.48
C LEU A 15 -3.11 1.97 -13.29
N VAL A 16 -1.88 2.44 -13.49
CA VAL A 16 -1.07 3.10 -12.44
C VAL A 16 -1.67 4.45 -12.04
N ARG A 17 -2.21 5.24 -12.98
CA ARG A 17 -2.93 6.49 -12.67
C ARG A 17 -4.25 6.25 -11.95
N VAL A 18 -4.99 5.21 -12.33
CA VAL A 18 -6.25 4.84 -11.68
C VAL A 18 -6.01 4.25 -10.30
N ALA A 19 -4.91 3.52 -10.07
CA ALA A 19 -4.55 2.97 -8.76
C ALA A 19 -3.99 4.01 -7.76
N ARG A 20 -3.43 5.14 -8.22
CA ARG A 20 -2.86 6.18 -7.33
C ARG A 20 -3.90 7.08 -6.64
N ARG A 21 -5.07 7.30 -7.25
CA ARG A 21 -6.14 8.18 -6.73
C ARG A 21 -7.04 7.59 -5.63
N PRO A 22 -7.44 6.30 -5.63
CA PRO A 22 -8.42 5.80 -4.66
C PRO A 22 -7.93 5.91 -3.22
N GLY A 23 -6.63 5.75 -2.97
CA GLY A 23 -6.07 5.90 -1.63
C GLY A 23 -6.19 7.32 -1.06
N ALA A 24 -6.07 8.35 -1.91
CA ALA A 24 -6.24 9.74 -1.48
C ALA A 24 -7.70 10.04 -1.15
N VAL A 25 -8.62 9.64 -2.03
CA VAL A 25 -10.07 9.86 -1.84
C VAL A 25 -10.56 9.13 -0.59
N LEU A 26 -10.10 7.89 -0.37
CA LEU A 26 -10.44 7.11 0.81
C LEU A 26 -9.96 7.80 2.10
N LEU A 27 -8.70 8.26 2.14
CA LEU A 27 -8.15 8.97 3.29
C LEU A 27 -8.86 10.30 3.54
N THR A 28 -9.21 11.06 2.49
CA THR A 28 -9.95 12.30 2.65
C THR A 28 -11.37 12.06 3.17
N ALA A 29 -12.07 11.04 2.67
CA ALA A 29 -13.42 10.71 3.12
C ALA A 29 -13.42 10.20 4.57
N ALA A 30 -12.51 9.28 4.89
CA ALA A 30 -12.34 8.77 6.25
C ALA A 30 -11.91 9.88 7.21
N GLY A 31 -10.94 10.71 6.81
CA GLY A 31 -10.45 11.83 7.61
C GLY A 31 -11.53 12.87 7.88
N ALA A 32 -12.35 13.22 6.88
CA ALA A 32 -13.44 14.16 7.06
C ALA A 32 -14.51 13.63 8.03
N GLY A 33 -14.98 12.39 7.84
CA GLY A 33 -15.95 11.77 8.74
C GLY A 33 -15.43 11.66 10.17
N LEU A 34 -14.17 11.26 10.31
CA LEU A 34 -13.50 11.14 11.60
C LEU A 34 -13.31 12.50 12.29
N ALA A 35 -12.95 13.54 11.55
CA ALA A 35 -12.79 14.89 12.09
C ALA A 35 -14.12 15.45 12.61
N ILE A 36 -15.21 15.25 11.86
CA ILE A 36 -16.56 15.63 12.30
C ILE A 36 -16.94 14.86 13.56
N PHE A 37 -16.74 13.55 13.58
CA PHE A 37 -17.06 12.72 14.74
C PHE A 37 -16.25 13.14 15.98
N ALA A 38 -14.95 13.36 15.82
CA ALA A 38 -14.08 13.85 16.89
C ALA A 38 -14.53 15.21 17.41
N LEU A 39 -14.86 16.15 16.52
CA LEU A 39 -15.35 17.47 16.90
C LEU A 39 -16.64 17.38 17.72
N LEU A 40 -17.61 16.59 17.27
CA LEU A 40 -18.85 16.36 18.01
C LEU A 40 -18.57 15.69 19.37
N GLY A 41 -17.61 14.76 19.43
CA GLY A 41 -17.19 14.13 20.67
C GLY A 41 -16.55 15.11 21.67
N VAL A 42 -15.74 16.06 21.18
CA VAL A 42 -15.19 17.16 22.01
C VAL A 42 -16.32 18.03 22.52
N LEU A 43 -17.23 18.47 21.64
CA LEU A 43 -18.36 19.32 22.05
C LEU A 43 -19.22 18.62 23.11
N ASN A 44 -19.52 17.34 22.91
CA ASN A 44 -20.28 16.54 23.88
C ASN A 44 -19.56 16.42 25.23
N GLY A 45 -18.24 16.20 25.21
CA GLY A 45 -17.43 16.16 26.43
C GLY A 45 -17.37 17.49 27.18
N MET A 46 -17.44 18.62 26.45
CA MET A 46 -17.44 19.96 27.04
C MET A 46 -18.80 20.37 27.63
N THR A 47 -19.91 19.89 27.04
CA THR A 47 -21.26 20.21 27.52
C THR A 47 -21.78 19.23 28.57
N GLY A 48 -21.28 17.99 28.58
CA GLY A 48 -21.72 16.95 29.51
C GLY A 48 -21.13 17.09 30.91
N ALA A 49 -21.97 16.88 31.93
CA ALA A 49 -21.54 16.86 33.34
C ALA A 49 -20.89 15.53 33.78
N ALA A 50 -21.05 14.46 33.00
CA ALA A 50 -20.58 13.12 33.32
C ALA A 50 -19.32 12.74 32.51
N TRP A 51 -18.47 11.90 33.10
CA TRP A 51 -17.27 11.37 32.43
C TRP A 51 -17.59 10.59 31.14
N THR A 52 -18.79 10.01 31.05
CA THR A 52 -19.29 9.27 29.88
C THR A 52 -19.44 10.15 28.65
N ALA A 53 -19.52 11.48 28.81
CA ALA A 53 -19.61 12.42 27.69
C ALA A 53 -18.35 12.41 26.80
N TRP A 54 -17.22 11.90 27.30
CA TRP A 54 -15.97 11.74 26.55
C TRP A 54 -15.88 10.43 25.74
N ILE A 55 -16.83 9.50 25.89
CA ILE A 55 -16.84 8.22 25.18
C ILE A 55 -16.80 8.41 23.65
N PRO A 56 -17.61 9.30 23.04
CA PRO A 56 -17.56 9.52 21.60
C PRO A 56 -16.18 9.97 21.10
N LEU A 57 -15.50 10.84 21.87
CA LEU A 57 -14.14 11.26 21.54
C LEU A 57 -13.16 10.09 21.62
N GLY A 58 -13.25 9.26 22.66
CA GLY A 58 -12.43 8.05 22.79
C GLY A 58 -12.59 7.10 21.60
N LEU A 59 -13.82 6.90 21.13
CA LEU A 59 -14.11 6.09 19.95
C LEU A 59 -13.56 6.72 18.67
N ALA A 60 -13.69 8.04 18.49
CA ALA A 60 -13.13 8.75 17.35
C ALA A 60 -11.59 8.61 17.30
N LEU A 61 -10.91 8.73 18.45
CA LEU A 61 -9.47 8.53 18.56
C LEU A 61 -9.06 7.08 18.24
N LEU A 62 -9.83 6.10 18.68
CA LEU A 62 -9.58 4.69 18.35
C LEU A 62 -9.71 4.42 16.85
N LEU A 63 -10.73 4.99 16.20
CA LEU A 63 -10.90 4.90 14.74
C LEU A 63 -9.83 5.69 13.97
N ALA A 64 -9.19 6.68 14.59
CA ALA A 64 -8.11 7.46 13.97
C ALA A 64 -6.87 6.60 13.68
N VAL A 65 -6.60 5.61 14.53
CA VAL A 65 -5.38 4.78 14.47
C VAL A 65 -5.17 4.15 13.09
N PRO A 66 -6.10 3.35 12.53
CA PRO A 66 -5.91 2.75 11.21
C PRO A 66 -5.77 3.79 10.09
N VAL A 67 -6.49 4.92 10.16
CA VAL A 67 -6.43 5.99 9.16
C VAL A 67 -5.06 6.66 9.15
N LEU A 68 -4.52 6.98 10.33
CA LEU A 68 -3.19 7.56 10.49
C LEU A 68 -2.09 6.60 10.05
N VAL A 69 -2.18 5.32 10.43
CA VAL A 69 -1.22 4.29 9.98
C VAL A 69 -1.19 4.18 8.45
N LEU A 70 -2.37 4.19 7.80
CA LEU A 70 -2.45 4.14 6.35
C LEU A 70 -1.89 5.41 5.70
N ALA A 71 -2.16 6.59 6.27
CA ALA A 71 -1.63 7.86 5.79
C ALA A 71 -0.10 7.93 5.85
N VAL A 72 0.49 7.58 6.99
CA VAL A 72 1.96 7.56 7.19
C VAL A 72 2.62 6.56 6.25
N ARG A 73 2.04 5.36 6.09
CA ARG A 73 2.59 4.35 5.17
C ARG A 73 2.51 4.79 3.72
N ARG A 74 1.43 5.47 3.33
CA ARG A 74 1.29 6.03 1.99
C ARG A 74 2.36 7.09 1.71
N GLU A 75 2.61 7.99 2.66
CA GLU A 75 3.65 9.02 2.55
C GLU A 75 5.04 8.40 2.43
N ARG A 76 5.36 7.41 3.26
CA ARG A 76 6.63 6.67 3.17
C ARG A 76 6.83 6.00 1.81
N LEU A 77 5.78 5.37 1.27
CA LEU A 77 5.83 4.76 -0.05
C LEU A 77 6.06 5.80 -1.16
N GLN A 78 5.43 6.97 -1.06
CA GLN A 78 5.62 8.06 -2.02
C GLN A 78 7.06 8.56 -2.01
N ILE A 79 7.64 8.82 -0.84
CA ILE A 79 9.04 9.25 -0.69
C ILE A 79 10.01 8.19 -1.28
N GLN A 80 9.75 6.91 -1.02
CA GLN A 80 10.60 5.82 -1.55
C GLN A 80 10.48 5.61 -3.06
N THR A 81 9.36 6.01 -3.68
CA THR A 81 9.14 5.86 -5.12
C THR A 81 9.52 7.11 -5.91
N GLU A 82 9.53 8.29 -5.30
CA GLU A 82 9.95 9.55 -5.93
C GLU A 82 11.40 9.48 -6.43
N GLY A 83 12.30 8.82 -5.67
CA GLY A 83 13.68 8.58 -6.11
C GLY A 83 13.84 7.54 -7.24
N LEU A 84 12.83 6.68 -7.44
CA LEU A 84 12.85 5.66 -8.51
C LEU A 84 12.34 6.23 -9.85
N GLU A 85 11.47 7.24 -9.85
CA GLU A 85 10.99 7.88 -11.08
C GLU A 85 12.10 8.62 -11.84
N LEU A 86 13.15 9.09 -11.15
CA LEU A 86 14.34 9.71 -11.76
C LEU A 86 15.26 8.71 -12.48
N HIS A 87 15.18 7.41 -12.17
CA HIS A 87 16.01 6.36 -12.76
C HIS A 87 15.30 5.55 -13.86
N ARG A 88 14.13 6.00 -14.35
CA ARG A 88 13.61 5.55 -15.64
C ARG A 88 14.46 6.19 -16.75
N SER A 89 15.72 5.74 -16.84
CA SER A 89 16.54 5.97 -18.01
C SER A 89 15.82 5.38 -19.20
N VAL A 90 15.44 6.25 -20.13
CA VAL A 90 15.20 5.90 -21.53
C VAL A 90 16.32 4.96 -21.95
N GLY A 91 15.99 3.70 -22.22
CA GLY A 91 16.94 2.77 -22.83
C GLY A 91 17.39 3.39 -24.15
N PRO A 92 18.69 3.60 -24.40
CA PRO A 92 19.15 4.04 -25.70
C PRO A 92 18.73 3.00 -26.73
N GLY A 93 18.07 3.47 -27.79
CA GLY A 93 17.59 2.63 -28.87
C GLY A 93 18.72 1.86 -29.56
N ALA A 94 18.33 0.70 -30.10
CA ALA A 94 18.96 0.00 -31.22
C ALA A 94 20.49 0.01 -31.25
N GLY A 95 21.08 -0.96 -30.54
CA GLY A 95 22.49 -1.31 -30.66
C GLY A 95 22.71 -2.67 -30.03
N GLU A 96 22.23 -3.73 -30.69
CA GLU A 96 22.53 -5.11 -30.31
C GLU A 96 24.04 -5.34 -30.48
N VAL A 97 24.77 -5.25 -29.38
CA VAL A 97 26.17 -5.67 -29.29
C VAL A 97 26.17 -7.01 -28.56
N VAL A 98 26.10 -8.09 -29.33
CA VAL A 98 26.33 -9.45 -28.82
C VAL A 98 27.82 -9.60 -28.57
N VAL A 99 28.23 -9.41 -27.32
CA VAL A 99 29.59 -9.79 -26.87
C VAL A 99 29.57 -11.30 -26.64
N LEU A 100 30.07 -12.07 -27.61
CA LEU A 100 30.35 -13.49 -27.43
C LEU A 100 31.55 -13.62 -26.48
N ASP A 101 31.31 -14.23 -25.32
CA ASP A 101 32.34 -14.55 -24.33
C ASP A 101 33.22 -15.70 -24.86
N ALA A 102 34.51 -15.68 -24.53
CA ALA A 102 35.53 -16.55 -25.15
C ALA A 102 35.37 -18.06 -24.84
N ASP A 103 34.43 -18.43 -23.96
CA ASP A 103 34.16 -19.79 -23.47
C ASP A 103 33.09 -20.56 -24.27
N GLY A 104 32.60 -20.03 -25.41
CA GLY A 104 31.48 -20.65 -26.16
C GLY A 104 30.14 -20.62 -25.40
N SER A 105 30.15 -19.93 -24.26
CA SER A 105 29.05 -19.45 -23.43
C SER A 105 28.12 -18.47 -24.11
N ASP A 106 26.91 -18.80 -24.55
CA ASP A 106 25.96 -17.73 -24.92
C ASP A 106 25.57 -16.94 -23.64
N PRO A 107 26.01 -15.66 -23.50
CA PRO A 107 25.75 -14.88 -22.29
C PRO A 107 24.24 -14.65 -22.07
N THR A 108 23.47 -14.64 -23.16
CA THR A 108 22.00 -14.53 -23.14
C THR A 108 21.39 -15.75 -22.46
N ARG A 109 21.94 -16.94 -22.72
CA ARG A 109 21.48 -18.20 -22.15
C ARG A 109 21.78 -18.29 -20.66
N ARG A 110 22.93 -17.80 -20.21
CA ARG A 110 23.28 -17.70 -18.78
C ARG A 110 22.33 -16.75 -18.05
N ALA A 111 22.11 -15.55 -18.60
CA ALA A 111 21.18 -14.57 -18.01
C ALA A 111 19.75 -15.10 -17.92
N LEU A 112 19.26 -15.81 -18.94
CA LEU A 112 17.95 -16.48 -18.92
C LEU A 112 17.89 -17.61 -17.90
N GLN A 113 18.98 -18.38 -17.72
CA GLN A 113 19.04 -19.43 -16.70
C GLN A 113 18.98 -18.84 -15.29
N ASP A 114 19.72 -17.76 -15.05
CA ASP A 114 19.70 -17.03 -13.78
C ASP A 114 18.31 -16.42 -13.50
N GLU A 115 17.63 -15.90 -14.51
CA GLU A 115 16.25 -15.40 -14.41
C GLU A 115 15.26 -16.53 -14.08
N VAL A 116 15.38 -17.69 -14.74
CA VAL A 116 14.53 -18.86 -14.44
C VAL A 116 14.79 -19.39 -13.04
N GLU A 117 16.05 -19.42 -12.59
CA GLU A 117 16.41 -19.86 -11.24
C GLU A 117 15.87 -18.91 -10.16
N THR A 118 15.99 -17.59 -10.37
CA THR A 118 15.44 -16.59 -9.44
C THR A 118 13.91 -16.65 -9.38
N LEU A 119 13.23 -16.86 -10.51
CA LEU A 119 11.78 -17.08 -10.54
C LEU A 119 11.37 -18.36 -9.81
N ASN A 120 12.08 -19.47 -10.03
CA ASN A 120 11.82 -20.73 -9.32
C ASN A 120 12.03 -20.58 -7.81
N ALA A 121 13.09 -19.88 -7.39
CA ALA A 121 13.36 -19.57 -5.99
C ALA A 121 12.24 -18.71 -5.38
N ALA A 122 11.74 -17.71 -6.11
CA ALA A 122 10.62 -16.88 -5.68
C ALA A 122 9.32 -17.70 -5.53
N VAL A 123 9.03 -18.61 -6.46
CA VAL A 123 7.87 -19.51 -6.38
C VAL A 123 7.99 -20.45 -5.18
N ALA A 124 9.16 -21.04 -4.96
CA ALA A 124 9.43 -21.90 -3.81
C ALA A 124 9.23 -21.15 -2.49
N GLU A 125 9.76 -19.92 -2.38
CA GLU A 125 9.57 -19.07 -1.20
C GLU A 125 8.10 -18.69 -0.98
N GLY A 126 7.35 -18.45 -2.07
CA GLY A 126 5.91 -18.16 -2.03
C GLY A 126 5.04 -19.35 -1.59
N ALA A 127 5.56 -20.58 -1.71
CA ALA A 127 4.88 -21.77 -1.22
C ALA A 127 4.98 -21.91 0.32
N VAL A 128 6.01 -21.32 0.94
CA VAL A 128 6.25 -21.42 2.38
C VAL A 128 5.36 -20.43 3.15
N ARG A 129 4.52 -20.97 4.05
CA ARG A 129 3.51 -20.21 4.80
C ARG A 129 3.72 -20.36 6.31
N THR A 130 4.67 -19.60 6.86
CA THR A 130 5.10 -19.69 8.26
C THR A 130 4.40 -18.69 9.19
N ALA A 131 3.70 -17.69 8.65
CA ALA A 131 3.11 -16.62 9.45
C ALA A 131 1.87 -17.04 10.24
N ARG A 132 1.72 -16.50 11.46
CA ARG A 132 0.48 -16.62 12.24
C ARG A 132 -0.68 -15.81 11.64
N PHE A 133 -0.41 -14.63 11.11
CA PHE A 133 -1.42 -13.73 10.54
C PHE A 133 -1.11 -13.43 9.07
N LEU A 134 -2.14 -13.52 8.22
CA LEU A 134 -2.07 -13.30 6.77
C LEU A 134 -0.88 -14.05 6.09
N PRO A 135 -0.77 -15.38 6.24
CA PRO A 135 0.38 -16.15 5.75
C PRO A 135 0.58 -16.09 4.23
N ARG A 136 -0.51 -15.95 3.47
CA ARG A 136 -0.44 -15.80 2.01
C ARG A 136 0.21 -14.47 1.60
N VAL A 137 -0.03 -13.40 2.37
CA VAL A 137 0.50 -12.07 2.10
C VAL A 137 1.99 -12.02 2.40
N GLU A 138 2.42 -12.58 3.54
CA GLU A 138 3.85 -12.66 3.87
C GLU A 138 4.61 -13.53 2.87
N ALA A 139 4.07 -14.68 2.49
CA ALA A 139 4.69 -15.55 1.49
C ALA A 139 4.82 -14.84 0.12
N ALA A 140 3.75 -14.16 -0.33
CA ALA A 140 3.79 -13.38 -1.57
C ALA A 140 4.81 -12.23 -1.50
N GLN A 141 4.93 -11.56 -0.35
CA GLN A 141 5.89 -10.47 -0.17
C GLN A 141 7.34 -10.99 -0.15
N ARG A 142 7.60 -12.16 0.47
CA ARG A 142 8.92 -12.79 0.46
C ARG A 142 9.30 -13.25 -0.95
N ALA A 143 8.38 -13.91 -1.65
CA ALA A 143 8.55 -14.26 -3.07
C ALA A 143 8.88 -13.02 -3.92
N ALA A 144 8.14 -11.92 -3.73
CA ALA A 144 8.38 -10.68 -4.44
C ALA A 144 9.75 -10.05 -4.12
N ARG A 145 10.24 -10.16 -2.87
CA ARG A 145 11.58 -9.69 -2.51
C ARG A 145 12.68 -10.52 -3.16
N VAL A 146 12.50 -11.84 -3.26
CA VAL A 146 13.45 -12.74 -3.94
C VAL A 146 13.48 -12.42 -5.43
N ALA A 147 12.31 -12.31 -6.07
CA ALA A 147 12.20 -11.95 -7.48
C ALA A 147 12.80 -10.57 -7.81
N ALA A 148 12.72 -9.61 -6.87
CA ALA A 148 13.27 -8.27 -7.03
C ALA A 148 14.79 -8.18 -6.75
N GLY A 149 15.46 -9.28 -6.41
CA GLY A 149 16.89 -9.25 -6.03
C GLY A 149 17.14 -8.59 -4.67
N GLY A 150 16.13 -8.56 -3.79
CA GLY A 150 16.22 -8.01 -2.44
C GLY A 150 15.70 -6.58 -2.28
N THR A 151 15.85 -6.05 -1.06
CA THR A 151 15.29 -4.72 -0.70
C THR A 151 16.12 -3.54 -1.19
N VAL A 152 17.31 -3.79 -1.74
CA VAL A 152 18.18 -2.76 -2.32
C VAL A 152 17.59 -2.25 -3.64
N HIS A 153 17.10 -3.16 -4.49
CA HIS A 153 16.47 -2.81 -5.77
C HIS A 153 14.96 -2.53 -5.65
N ALA A 154 14.31 -3.02 -4.58
CA ALA A 154 12.89 -2.77 -4.30
C ALA A 154 12.68 -2.26 -2.85
N PRO A 155 13.02 -0.98 -2.56
CA PRO A 155 12.91 -0.41 -1.22
C PRO A 155 11.48 -0.44 -0.66
N TYR A 156 10.47 -0.33 -1.54
CA TYR A 156 9.04 -0.40 -1.18
C TYR A 156 8.60 -1.75 -0.62
N LEU A 157 9.36 -2.84 -0.84
CA LEU A 157 9.07 -4.16 -0.27
C LEU A 157 9.58 -4.32 1.16
N ARG A 158 10.28 -3.32 1.71
CA ARG A 158 10.83 -3.36 3.08
C ARG A 158 9.73 -3.35 4.13
N ASP A 159 8.65 -2.62 3.91
CA ASP A 159 7.56 -2.48 4.87
C ASP A 159 6.61 -3.68 4.86
N ASP A 160 6.22 -4.20 6.04
CA ASP A 160 5.31 -5.35 6.16
C ASP A 160 3.94 -5.05 5.54
N LEU A 161 3.56 -5.75 4.46
CA LEU A 161 2.33 -5.50 3.72
C LEU A 161 1.07 -5.81 4.53
N ARG A 162 1.18 -6.69 5.54
CA ARG A 162 0.05 -7.07 6.40
C ARG A 162 -0.51 -5.87 7.16
N VAL A 163 0.39 -5.03 7.68
CA VAL A 163 0.00 -3.81 8.39
C VAL A 163 -0.71 -2.85 7.45
N THR A 164 -0.27 -2.73 6.20
CA THR A 164 -0.95 -1.91 5.19
C THR A 164 -2.36 -2.44 4.89
N ILE A 165 -2.53 -3.76 4.73
CA ILE A 165 -3.84 -4.36 4.49
C ILE A 165 -4.78 -4.14 5.68
N VAL A 166 -4.30 -4.39 6.91
CA VAL A 166 -5.10 -4.19 8.12
C VAL A 166 -5.49 -2.72 8.29
N ALA A 167 -4.56 -1.79 8.06
CA ALA A 167 -4.83 -0.36 8.12
C ALA A 167 -5.81 0.09 7.03
N LEU A 168 -5.71 -0.47 5.82
CA LEU A 168 -6.66 -0.21 4.74
C LEU A 168 -8.06 -0.68 5.11
N LEU A 169 -8.21 -1.92 5.57
CA LEU A 169 -9.50 -2.46 6.01
C LEU A 169 -10.07 -1.66 7.18
N GLY A 170 -9.23 -1.29 8.15
CA GLY A 170 -9.62 -0.44 9.27
C GLY A 170 -10.10 0.94 8.81
N THR A 171 -9.43 1.54 7.82
CA THR A 171 -9.83 2.84 7.23
C THR A 171 -11.17 2.73 6.51
N VAL A 172 -11.38 1.66 5.75
CA VAL A 172 -12.68 1.41 5.08
C VAL A 172 -13.79 1.26 6.11
N ALA A 173 -13.56 0.55 7.22
CA ALA A 173 -14.52 0.41 8.31
C ALA A 173 -14.73 1.73 9.09
N ALA A 174 -13.70 2.58 9.21
CA ALA A 174 -13.80 3.86 9.91
C ALA A 174 -14.78 4.83 9.24
N ILE A 175 -15.02 4.75 7.94
CA ILE A 175 -15.97 5.61 7.23
C ILE A 175 -17.41 5.45 7.76
N PRO A 176 -18.06 4.26 7.66
CA PRO A 176 -19.41 4.09 8.18
C PRO A 176 -19.48 4.23 9.70
N LEU A 177 -18.45 3.78 10.43
CA LEU A 177 -18.42 3.88 11.89
C LEU A 177 -18.33 5.34 12.38
N SER A 178 -17.51 6.18 11.75
CA SER A 178 -17.43 7.61 12.08
C SER A 178 -18.73 8.33 11.73
N PHE A 179 -19.39 7.97 10.63
CA PHE A 179 -20.69 8.54 10.27
C PHE A 179 -21.78 8.20 11.30
N VAL A 180 -21.93 6.92 11.66
CA VAL A 180 -22.90 6.49 12.67
C VAL A 180 -22.57 7.10 14.04
N GLY A 181 -21.29 7.09 14.43
CA GLY A 181 -20.83 7.70 15.68
C GLY A 181 -21.13 9.20 15.74
N ALA A 182 -20.88 9.93 14.65
CA ALA A 182 -21.22 11.34 14.55
C ALA A 182 -22.73 11.58 14.71
N LEU A 183 -23.57 10.79 14.04
CA LEU A 183 -25.02 10.92 14.10
C LEU A 183 -25.54 10.68 15.52
N VAL A 184 -25.10 9.60 16.17
CA VAL A 184 -25.45 9.30 17.58
C VAL A 184 -25.01 10.43 18.50
N THR A 185 -23.79 10.95 18.32
CA THR A 185 -23.26 12.03 19.17
C THR A 185 -24.02 13.33 18.96
N ALA A 186 -24.42 13.64 17.73
CA ALA A 186 -25.26 14.80 17.44
C ALA A 186 -26.63 14.70 18.13
N VAL A 187 -27.24 13.51 18.14
CA VAL A 187 -28.51 13.28 18.86
C VAL A 187 -28.32 13.44 20.36
N LEU A 188 -27.23 12.91 20.93
CA LEU A 188 -26.93 13.08 22.36
C LEU A 188 -26.75 14.57 22.73
N LEU A 189 -26.07 15.34 21.88
CA LEU A 189 -25.89 16.78 22.05
C LEU A 189 -27.20 17.58 21.98
N LEU A 190 -28.18 17.11 21.20
CA LEU A 190 -29.49 17.76 21.11
C LEU A 190 -30.44 17.35 22.24
N ALA A 191 -30.20 16.19 22.87
CA ALA A 191 -31.04 15.65 23.92
C ALA A 191 -30.59 16.01 25.34
N GLY A 192 -29.33 16.43 25.52
CA GLY A 192 -28.75 16.89 26.78
C GLY A 192 -28.79 18.40 26.92
#